data_AF-A0A5C6E7S3-F1
#
_entry.id   AF-A0A5C6E7S3-F1
#
_cell.length_a   1.000
_cell.length_b   1.000
_cell.length_c   1.000
_cell.angle_alpha   90.00
_cell.angle_beta   90.00
_cell.angle_gamma   90.00
#
_symmetry.space_group_name_H-M   'P 1'
#
loop_
_entity.id
_entity.type
_entity.pdbx_description
1 polymer ?
#
loop_
_entity_poly.entity_id
_entity_poly.type
_entity_poly.pdbx_seq_one_letter_code
_entity_poly.pdbx_strand_id
1 'polypeptide(L)'
;MSGDVSDNASLAAEIDPLNEDANEVPALAVLAVHFQEILAVILWTLAADVLIFRSLGYSGPAVFFALVPIIFCVNRFRNRSAEVGPTEASGHRLAIAVLSGLLLCVAMRLLWLGSAMTVCSGAVLVVGLAMAASGVMPFVLEGIAFASRLLFDGLVRLRQYRLPRRGGNPSGDHQSEVAAGTSARSPWTWLLPIILGTIFASLFVMANPDLRGMVGEQFSKTWKRILTWASMTSPWELPFCVLALVIGAGLMRPRSGFTQFGKEEVIEAEPNGTTASLLPAFRNTLILLIGLFCVYLSFEFSTLWRSEFPEGFYYAGYAHQGAAWLTIALAVATVLLSVIFSGEVLQDSRVNRLRTLAWVWSVLNLLLAMAVYNRLLIYVGYNGMTRMRTVGFFGITVVVIGFLLVLYKIAKHRSFWWLVRAQLIALVLTIVSYSLFPVDYVAHRYNAAKVATGYLHPSVMIAVKPIDNEGMLNLFRLVDHPDPIIREGVKARLANRLEEIRKQRNRNPNHWTAFQAAENRLLKKLEAHKSVLQPYLGKPNARNDAGAVFTDYAMQWY
;
A
#
# COMPACT_ATOMS: atom_id res chain seq x y z
N MET A 1 -47.53 33.54 -75.38
CA MET A 1 -48.57 32.55 -75.75
C MET A 1 -48.07 31.23 -75.19
N SER A 2 -48.69 30.56 -74.23
CA SER A 2 -50.00 30.58 -73.58
C SER A 2 -49.84 29.81 -72.25
N GLY A 3 -50.56 30.21 -71.20
CA GLY A 3 -50.62 29.47 -69.94
C GLY A 3 -51.75 28.43 -69.91
N ASP A 4 -51.68 27.56 -68.91
CA ASP A 4 -52.74 26.88 -68.12
C ASP A 4 -51.96 25.99 -67.12
N VAL A 5 -52.03 26.06 -65.77
CA VAL A 5 -53.07 26.23 -64.74
C VAL A 5 -53.98 25.00 -64.54
N SER A 6 -53.68 24.28 -63.44
CA SER A 6 -54.50 23.44 -62.52
C SER A 6 -53.85 22.05 -62.34
N ASP A 7 -53.66 21.46 -61.15
CA ASP A 7 -54.46 21.49 -59.93
C ASP A 7 -53.62 21.30 -58.64
N ASN A 8 -54.11 21.93 -57.57
CA ASN A 8 -53.72 21.69 -56.17
C ASN A 8 -54.41 20.42 -55.64
N ALA A 9 -53.67 19.50 -55.02
CA ALA A 9 -54.17 18.76 -53.85
C ALA A 9 -53.02 18.12 -53.05
N SER A 10 -52.97 18.51 -51.78
CA SER A 10 -52.20 17.96 -50.67
C SER A 10 -52.23 16.43 -50.54
N LEU A 11 -51.10 15.81 -50.19
CA LEU A 11 -50.99 14.98 -48.98
C LEU A 11 -49.52 14.62 -48.66
N ALA A 12 -49.18 14.86 -47.40
CA ALA A 12 -48.10 14.32 -46.58
C ALA A 12 -46.99 13.48 -47.27
N ALA A 13 -45.75 13.99 -47.19
CA ALA A 13 -44.55 13.18 -47.25
C ALA A 13 -44.56 12.18 -46.08
N GLU A 14 -44.86 10.93 -46.41
CA GLU A 14 -44.80 9.79 -45.50
C GLU A 14 -43.33 9.44 -45.27
N ILE A 15 -42.92 9.54 -44.00
CA ILE A 15 -41.63 9.13 -43.49
C ILE A 15 -41.62 7.60 -43.51
N ASP A 16 -40.88 7.01 -44.44
CA ASP A 16 -40.61 5.57 -44.46
C ASP A 16 -39.45 5.26 -43.48
N PRO A 17 -39.68 4.53 -42.37
CA PRO A 17 -38.70 4.37 -41.31
C PRO A 17 -38.04 2.99 -41.39
N LEU A 18 -37.31 2.66 -42.46
CA LEU A 18 -36.59 1.39 -42.57
C LEU A 18 -35.26 1.52 -43.31
N ASN A 19 -34.37 2.39 -42.82
CA ASN A 19 -32.96 2.34 -43.19
C ASN A 19 -32.09 2.54 -41.94
N GLU A 20 -32.12 1.55 -41.04
CA GLU A 20 -31.26 1.43 -39.85
C GLU A 20 -30.13 0.41 -40.05
N ASP A 21 -29.57 0.28 -41.26
CA ASP A 21 -28.37 -0.53 -41.50
C ASP A 21 -27.10 0.34 -41.44
N ALA A 22 -26.85 0.99 -40.29
CA ALA A 22 -25.58 1.66 -40.02
C ALA A 22 -25.36 1.93 -38.52
N ASN A 23 -25.28 0.88 -37.69
CA ASN A 23 -24.46 0.85 -36.46
C ASN A 23 -24.59 -0.52 -35.77
N GLU A 24 -24.05 -1.58 -36.40
CA GLU A 24 -23.65 -2.74 -35.61
C GLU A 24 -22.44 -2.33 -34.75
N VAL A 25 -22.71 -1.87 -33.53
CA VAL A 25 -21.72 -1.88 -32.45
C VAL A 25 -21.25 -3.33 -32.36
N PRO A 26 -19.94 -3.62 -32.55
CA PRO A 26 -19.48 -4.99 -32.58
C PRO A 26 -19.85 -5.64 -31.26
N ALA A 27 -20.69 -6.68 -31.35
CA ALA A 27 -21.05 -7.54 -30.23
C ALA A 27 -19.77 -7.85 -29.45
N LEU A 28 -19.73 -7.39 -28.20
CA LEU A 28 -18.65 -7.60 -27.24
C LEU A 28 -18.07 -9.01 -27.43
N ALA A 29 -16.94 -9.09 -28.12
CA ALA A 29 -16.29 -10.35 -28.40
C ALA A 29 -16.07 -11.03 -27.04
N VAL A 30 -16.80 -12.11 -26.79
CA VAL A 30 -16.56 -13.01 -25.67
C VAL A 30 -15.22 -13.67 -25.97
N LEU A 31 -14.14 -12.95 -25.68
CA LEU A 31 -12.76 -13.37 -25.94
C LEU A 31 -12.59 -14.72 -25.24
N ALA A 32 -12.45 -15.76 -26.06
CA ALA A 32 -12.29 -17.14 -25.63
C ALA A 32 -11.19 -17.20 -24.56
N VAL A 33 -11.49 -17.86 -23.45
CA VAL A 33 -10.50 -18.07 -22.38
C VAL A 33 -9.35 -18.88 -22.98
N HIS A 34 -8.17 -18.27 -23.07
CA HIS A 34 -6.99 -18.95 -23.59
C HIS A 34 -6.47 -19.93 -22.53
N PHE A 35 -6.01 -21.12 -22.95
CA PHE A 35 -5.40 -22.12 -22.06
C PHE A 35 -4.26 -21.55 -21.19
N GLN A 36 -3.55 -20.55 -21.70
CA GLN A 36 -2.49 -19.82 -20.99
C GLN A 36 -3.02 -19.03 -19.77
N GLU A 37 -4.25 -18.50 -19.84
CA GLU A 37 -4.89 -17.75 -18.75
C GLU A 37 -5.27 -18.72 -17.61
N ILE A 38 -5.85 -19.88 -17.95
CA ILE A 38 -6.16 -20.94 -16.99
C ILE A 38 -4.90 -21.43 -16.30
N LEU A 39 -3.83 -21.68 -17.07
CA LEU A 39 -2.55 -22.11 -16.52
C LEU A 39 -1.95 -21.05 -15.59
N ALA A 40 -2.06 -19.76 -15.92
CA ALA A 40 -1.54 -18.67 -15.10
C ALA A 40 -2.33 -18.49 -13.80
N VAL A 41 -3.66 -18.63 -13.81
CA VAL A 41 -4.48 -18.60 -12.59
C VAL A 41 -4.21 -19.81 -11.69
N ILE A 42 -4.02 -21.00 -12.28
CA ILE A 42 -3.61 -22.20 -11.53
C ILE A 42 -2.23 -21.98 -10.92
N LEU A 43 -1.25 -21.49 -11.69
CA LEU A 43 0.11 -21.22 -11.23
C LEU A 43 0.12 -20.17 -10.11
N TRP A 44 -0.68 -19.11 -10.23
CA TRP A 44 -0.88 -18.10 -9.19
C TRP A 44 -1.42 -18.70 -7.90
N THR A 45 -2.46 -19.53 -8.01
CA THR A 45 -3.13 -20.15 -6.85
C THR A 45 -2.19 -21.11 -6.14
N LEU A 46 -1.50 -21.96 -6.89
CA LEU A 46 -0.49 -22.88 -6.35
C LEU A 46 0.68 -22.13 -5.71
N ALA A 47 1.16 -21.06 -6.36
CA ALA A 47 2.21 -20.21 -5.81
C ALA A 47 1.76 -19.53 -4.50
N ALA A 48 0.53 -19.02 -4.44
CA ALA A 48 0.00 -18.40 -3.22
C ALA A 48 -0.14 -19.42 -2.07
N ASP A 49 -0.62 -20.63 -2.34
CA ASP A 49 -0.74 -21.68 -1.32
C ASP A 49 0.64 -22.07 -0.75
N VAL A 50 1.59 -22.41 -1.63
CA VAL A 50 2.92 -22.89 -1.20
C VAL A 50 3.77 -21.77 -0.59
N LEU A 51 3.74 -20.57 -1.19
CA LEU A 51 4.67 -19.50 -0.86
C LEU A 51 4.11 -18.49 0.15
N ILE A 52 2.79 -18.40 0.35
CA ILE A 52 2.19 -17.50 1.34
C ILE A 52 1.57 -18.31 2.47
N PHE A 53 0.63 -19.21 2.18
CA PHE A 53 -0.14 -19.90 3.22
C PHE A 53 0.69 -20.93 3.99
N ARG A 54 1.48 -21.75 3.29
CA ARG A 54 2.40 -22.73 3.91
C ARG A 54 3.73 -22.10 4.36
N SER A 55 3.87 -20.78 4.28
CA SER A 55 5.10 -20.09 4.68
C SER A 55 5.16 -19.88 6.20
N LEU A 56 6.29 -20.23 6.81
CA LEU A 56 6.56 -19.98 8.23
C LEU A 56 7.27 -18.64 8.46
N GLY A 57 7.67 -17.96 7.38
CA GLY A 57 8.39 -16.70 7.41
C GLY A 57 8.35 -15.99 6.06
N TYR A 58 9.19 -14.97 5.91
CA TYR A 58 9.07 -13.99 4.83
C TYR A 58 9.75 -14.37 3.51
N SER A 59 10.56 -15.43 3.48
CA SER A 59 11.20 -15.87 2.23
C SER A 59 10.21 -16.47 1.23
N GLY A 60 9.12 -17.09 1.71
CA GLY A 60 8.03 -17.54 0.84
C GLY A 60 7.38 -16.38 0.08
N PRO A 61 6.81 -15.37 0.79
CA PRO A 61 6.25 -14.18 0.15
C PRO A 61 7.24 -13.45 -0.76
N ALA A 62 8.54 -13.46 -0.43
CA ALA A 62 9.56 -12.88 -1.30
C ALA A 62 9.64 -13.56 -2.68
N VAL A 63 9.69 -14.90 -2.69
CA VAL A 63 9.69 -15.69 -3.93
C VAL A 63 8.38 -15.46 -4.68
N PHE A 64 7.25 -15.40 -3.97
CA PHE A 64 5.95 -15.10 -4.59
C PHE A 64 5.98 -13.77 -5.35
N PHE A 65 6.40 -12.67 -4.71
CA PHE A 65 6.45 -11.35 -5.35
C PHE A 65 7.46 -11.29 -6.51
N ALA A 66 8.55 -12.06 -6.46
CA ALA A 66 9.48 -12.18 -7.59
C ALA A 66 8.88 -12.95 -8.78
N LEU A 67 8.00 -13.92 -8.52
CA LEU A 67 7.31 -14.69 -9.56
C LEU A 67 6.16 -13.90 -10.22
N VAL A 68 5.51 -12.99 -9.49
CA VAL A 68 4.34 -12.25 -10.01
C VAL A 68 4.58 -11.62 -11.39
N PRO A 69 5.63 -10.80 -11.62
CA PRO A 69 5.88 -10.22 -12.95
C PRO A 69 6.04 -11.27 -14.05
N ILE A 70 6.63 -12.43 -13.74
CA ILE A 70 6.83 -13.53 -14.70
C ILE A 70 5.48 -14.14 -15.07
N ILE A 71 4.62 -14.40 -14.08
CA ILE A 71 3.27 -14.94 -14.29
C ILE A 71 2.44 -14.00 -15.20
N PHE A 72 2.56 -12.70 -15.00
CA PHE A 72 1.90 -11.69 -15.85
C PHE A 72 2.52 -11.59 -17.25
N CYS A 73 3.84 -11.78 -17.40
CA CYS A 73 4.51 -11.83 -18.71
C CYS A 73 4.14 -13.07 -19.54
N VAL A 74 3.93 -14.23 -18.89
CA VAL A 74 3.56 -15.51 -19.54
C VAL A 74 2.16 -15.43 -20.15
N ASN A 75 1.24 -14.68 -19.56
CA ASN A 75 -0.10 -14.41 -20.12
C ASN A 75 -0.08 -13.42 -21.32
N ARG A 76 1.06 -13.32 -21.99
CA ARG A 76 1.55 -12.29 -22.92
C ARG A 76 0.46 -11.38 -23.52
N PHE A 77 0.37 -10.16 -22.98
CA PHE A 77 0.60 -8.83 -23.59
C PHE A 77 0.47 -8.60 -25.13
N ARG A 78 -0.13 -9.51 -25.90
CA ARG A 78 -0.01 -9.51 -27.37
C ARG A 78 -1.22 -9.02 -28.13
N ASN A 79 -2.28 -8.50 -27.50
CA ASN A 79 -3.42 -8.01 -28.31
C ASN A 79 -4.36 -6.96 -27.66
N ARG A 80 -3.81 -6.00 -26.92
CA ARG A 80 -4.52 -4.71 -26.71
C ARG A 80 -3.70 -3.48 -27.07
N SER A 81 -2.39 -3.61 -27.22
CA SER A 81 -1.52 -2.55 -27.77
C SER A 81 -1.78 -2.26 -29.25
N ALA A 82 -2.60 -3.05 -29.94
CA ALA A 82 -3.05 -2.76 -31.31
C ALA A 82 -4.14 -1.68 -31.36
N GLU A 83 -4.85 -1.43 -30.26
CA GLU A 83 -5.93 -0.41 -30.16
C GLU A 83 -5.45 0.90 -29.51
N VAL A 84 -4.22 0.94 -28.98
CA VAL A 84 -3.70 2.06 -28.17
C VAL A 84 -2.55 2.74 -28.93
N GLY A 85 -2.58 4.08 -29.04
CA GLY A 85 -1.60 4.85 -29.79
C GLY A 85 -0.13 4.65 -29.34
N PRO A 86 0.86 4.91 -30.20
CA PRO A 86 2.28 4.60 -29.96
C PRO A 86 2.86 5.28 -28.72
N THR A 87 2.38 6.46 -28.35
CA THR A 87 2.79 7.23 -27.17
C THR A 87 2.28 6.60 -25.87
N GLU A 88 1.00 6.23 -25.80
CA GLU A 88 0.40 5.58 -24.63
C GLU A 88 0.97 4.17 -24.40
N ALA A 89 1.28 3.44 -25.47
CA ALA A 89 1.92 2.13 -25.38
C ALA A 89 3.33 2.19 -24.74
N SER A 90 4.05 3.32 -24.88
CA SER A 90 5.35 3.52 -24.22
C SER A 90 5.21 3.74 -22.71
N GLY A 91 4.20 4.51 -22.28
CA GLY A 91 3.92 4.78 -20.87
C GLY A 91 3.55 3.54 -20.07
N HIS A 92 2.71 2.66 -20.62
CA HIS A 92 2.33 1.41 -19.96
C HIS A 92 3.51 0.45 -19.78
N ARG A 93 4.37 0.33 -20.79
CA ARG A 93 5.59 -0.50 -20.71
C ARG A 93 6.54 0.02 -19.62
N LEU A 94 6.69 1.34 -19.53
CA LEU A 94 7.48 1.96 -18.46
C LEU A 94 6.87 1.67 -17.08
N ALA A 95 5.55 1.82 -16.92
CA ALA A 95 4.87 1.55 -15.64
C ALA A 95 5.06 0.10 -15.19
N ILE A 96 4.90 -0.87 -16.11
CA ILE A 96 5.13 -2.30 -15.83
C ILE A 96 6.58 -2.55 -15.42
N ALA A 97 7.55 -1.97 -16.13
CA ALA A 97 8.97 -2.13 -15.81
C ALA A 97 9.30 -1.56 -14.42
N VAL A 98 8.81 -0.36 -14.10
CA VAL A 98 9.01 0.27 -12.79
C VAL A 98 8.37 -0.55 -11.67
N LEU A 99 7.12 -0.98 -11.83
CA LEU A 99 6.41 -1.78 -10.82
C LEU A 99 7.06 -3.15 -10.61
N SER A 100 7.53 -3.78 -11.69
CA SER A 100 8.27 -5.04 -11.61
C SER A 100 9.62 -4.87 -10.90
N GLY A 101 10.34 -3.77 -11.19
CA GLY A 101 11.58 -3.42 -10.49
C GLY A 101 11.35 -3.17 -8.99
N LEU A 102 10.29 -2.44 -8.63
CA LEU A 102 9.92 -2.22 -7.22
C LEU A 102 9.52 -3.53 -6.52
N LEU A 103 8.78 -4.42 -7.18
CA LEU A 103 8.45 -5.75 -6.65
C LEU A 103 9.72 -6.59 -6.42
N LEU A 104 10.70 -6.52 -7.31
CA LEU A 104 11.99 -7.18 -7.11
C LEU A 104 12.73 -6.61 -5.89
N CYS A 105 12.73 -5.28 -5.70
CA CYS A 105 13.27 -4.66 -4.49
C CYS A 105 12.55 -5.13 -3.22
N VAL A 106 11.21 -5.26 -3.25
CA VAL A 106 10.41 -5.80 -2.14
C VAL A 106 10.77 -7.26 -1.87
N ALA A 107 10.93 -8.09 -2.91
CA ALA A 107 11.35 -9.47 -2.77
C ALA A 107 12.75 -9.58 -2.14
N MET A 108 13.71 -8.79 -2.62
CA MET A 108 15.06 -8.74 -2.05
C MET A 108 15.04 -8.28 -0.58
N ARG A 109 14.21 -7.28 -0.24
CA ARG A 109 14.06 -6.82 1.14
C ARG A 109 13.46 -7.90 2.03
N LEU A 110 12.43 -8.62 1.57
CA LEU A 110 11.78 -9.69 2.32
C LEU A 110 12.73 -10.89 2.58
N LEU A 111 13.58 -11.24 1.61
CA LEU A 111 14.64 -12.24 1.77
C LEU A 111 15.71 -11.79 2.78
N TRP A 112 16.01 -10.49 2.79
CA TRP A 112 17.04 -9.93 3.66
C TRP A 112 16.55 -9.77 5.10
N LEU A 113 15.50 -8.98 5.30
CA LEU A 113 14.81 -8.75 6.56
C LEU A 113 13.33 -8.48 6.28
N GLY A 114 12.51 -9.51 6.48
CA GLY A 114 11.09 -9.45 6.21
C GLY A 114 10.29 -8.71 7.29
N SER A 115 9.30 -7.95 6.83
CA SER A 115 8.34 -7.25 7.69
C SER A 115 6.93 -7.32 7.11
N ALA A 116 5.91 -7.19 7.96
CA ALA A 116 4.52 -7.11 7.51
C ALA A 116 4.29 -5.91 6.56
N MET A 117 4.95 -4.78 6.84
CA MET A 117 4.83 -3.57 6.02
C MET A 117 5.37 -3.76 4.60
N THR A 118 6.47 -4.51 4.44
CA THR A 118 7.01 -4.87 3.12
C THR A 118 6.10 -5.82 2.35
N VAL A 119 5.41 -6.75 3.04
CA VAL A 119 4.41 -7.61 2.39
C VAL A 119 3.21 -6.79 1.91
N CYS A 120 2.70 -5.87 2.74
CA CYS A 120 1.62 -4.95 2.34
C CYS A 120 2.04 -4.08 1.14
N SER A 121 3.28 -3.58 1.14
CA SER A 121 3.85 -2.82 0.02
C SER A 121 3.87 -3.66 -1.26
N GLY A 122 4.29 -4.92 -1.17
CA GLY A 122 4.25 -5.87 -2.28
C GLY A 122 2.83 -6.09 -2.81
N ALA A 123 1.85 -6.29 -1.94
CA ALA A 123 0.45 -6.46 -2.34
C ALA A 123 -0.11 -5.23 -3.09
N VAL A 124 0.18 -4.01 -2.63
CA VAL A 124 -0.22 -2.77 -3.32
C VAL A 124 0.43 -2.69 -4.72
N LEU A 125 1.71 -3.04 -4.84
CA LEU A 125 2.42 -3.05 -6.13
C LEU A 125 1.88 -4.12 -7.09
N VAL A 126 1.46 -5.28 -6.58
CA VAL A 126 0.78 -6.33 -7.38
C VAL A 126 -0.52 -5.79 -7.99
N VAL A 127 -1.33 -5.07 -7.20
CA VAL A 127 -2.57 -4.44 -7.72
C VAL A 127 -2.24 -3.44 -8.82
N GLY A 128 -1.25 -2.57 -8.60
CA GLY A 128 -0.78 -1.63 -9.62
C GLY A 128 -0.26 -2.32 -10.88
N LEU A 129 0.47 -3.43 -10.74
CA LEU A 129 0.98 -4.21 -11.86
C LEU A 129 -0.16 -4.84 -12.66
N ALA A 130 -1.19 -5.37 -11.99
CA ALA A 130 -2.35 -5.94 -12.65
C ALA A 130 -3.15 -4.87 -13.44
N MET A 131 -3.28 -3.66 -12.90
CA MET A 131 -3.88 -2.54 -13.62
C MET A 131 -3.07 -2.17 -14.86
N ALA A 132 -1.76 -1.99 -14.70
CA ALA A 132 -0.87 -1.65 -15.81
C ALA A 132 -0.86 -2.75 -16.88
N ALA A 133 -0.91 -4.02 -16.46
CA ALA A 133 -1.02 -5.18 -17.35
C ALA A 133 -2.34 -5.22 -18.13
N SER A 134 -3.40 -4.66 -17.55
CA SER A 134 -4.73 -4.58 -18.15
C SER A 134 -4.91 -3.39 -19.11
N GLY A 135 -3.86 -2.58 -19.29
CA GLY A 135 -3.87 -1.40 -20.15
C GLY A 135 -4.45 -0.16 -19.48
N VAL A 136 -4.47 -0.10 -18.14
CA VAL A 136 -4.92 1.08 -17.38
C VAL A 136 -3.79 1.65 -16.55
N MET A 137 -3.66 2.98 -16.56
CA MET A 137 -2.68 3.67 -15.73
C MET A 137 -2.93 3.40 -14.24
N PRO A 138 -1.91 2.96 -13.48
CA PRO A 138 -2.06 2.50 -12.10
C PRO A 138 -2.13 3.69 -11.12
N PHE A 139 -3.24 4.42 -11.16
CA PHE A 139 -3.55 5.45 -10.18
C PHE A 139 -4.11 4.85 -8.89
N VAL A 140 -3.87 5.50 -7.76
CA VAL A 140 -4.14 4.94 -6.43
C VAL A 140 -5.64 4.79 -6.16
N LEU A 141 -6.47 5.78 -6.52
CA LEU A 141 -7.93 5.73 -6.29
C LEU A 141 -8.58 4.62 -7.12
N GLU A 142 -8.20 4.55 -8.39
CA GLU A 142 -8.61 3.52 -9.33
C GLU A 142 -8.13 2.13 -8.87
N GLY A 143 -6.94 2.04 -8.28
CA GLY A 143 -6.42 0.83 -7.66
C GLY A 143 -7.20 0.37 -6.44
N ILE A 144 -7.65 1.28 -5.58
CA ILE A 144 -8.52 0.96 -4.44
C ILE A 144 -9.88 0.44 -4.94
N ALA A 145 -10.48 1.12 -5.92
CA ALA A 145 -11.74 0.71 -6.53
C ALA A 145 -11.62 -0.63 -7.28
N PHE A 146 -10.48 -0.88 -7.93
CA PHE A 146 -10.19 -2.15 -8.56
C PHE A 146 -10.01 -3.25 -7.51
N ALA A 147 -9.25 -2.99 -6.45
CA ALA A 147 -8.99 -3.94 -5.39
C ALA A 147 -10.27 -4.38 -4.65
N SER A 148 -11.20 -3.45 -4.41
CA SER A 148 -12.49 -3.77 -3.78
C SER A 148 -13.39 -4.63 -4.65
N ARG A 149 -13.20 -4.61 -5.98
CA ARG A 149 -13.96 -5.41 -6.95
C ARG A 149 -13.34 -6.77 -7.26
N LEU A 150 -12.06 -6.99 -6.92
CA LEU A 150 -11.33 -8.24 -7.20
C LEU A 150 -12.10 -9.50 -6.79
N LEU A 151 -12.74 -9.49 -5.62
CA LEU A 151 -13.47 -10.63 -5.09
C LEU A 151 -14.75 -10.92 -5.90
N PHE A 152 -15.50 -9.88 -6.23
CA PHE A 152 -16.75 -9.99 -6.98
C PHE A 152 -16.49 -10.39 -8.45
N ASP A 153 -15.51 -9.74 -9.08
CA ASP A 153 -15.12 -10.03 -10.47
C ASP A 153 -14.55 -11.45 -10.61
N GLY A 154 -13.74 -11.90 -9.63
CA GLY A 154 -13.21 -13.26 -9.59
C GLY A 154 -14.30 -14.33 -9.45
N LEU A 155 -15.26 -14.14 -8.53
CA LEU A 155 -16.38 -15.07 -8.31
C LEU A 155 -17.31 -15.19 -9.52
N VAL A 156 -17.62 -14.07 -10.19
CA VAL A 156 -18.46 -14.07 -11.39
C VAL A 156 -17.76 -14.77 -12.56
N ARG A 157 -16.43 -14.67 -12.67
CA ARG A 157 -15.63 -15.29 -13.73
C ARG A 157 -15.39 -16.78 -13.54
N LEU A 158 -15.28 -17.27 -12.30
CA LEU A 158 -15.26 -18.70 -11.99
C LEU A 158 -16.43 -19.47 -12.63
N ARG A 159 -17.57 -18.80 -12.83
CA ARG A 159 -18.73 -19.35 -13.55
C ARG A 159 -18.52 -19.51 -15.06
N GLN A 160 -17.65 -18.69 -15.66
CA GLN A 160 -17.33 -18.67 -17.09
C GLN A 160 -16.18 -19.63 -17.48
N TYR A 161 -15.33 -20.02 -16.52
CA TYR A 161 -14.28 -21.05 -16.70
C TYR A 161 -14.82 -22.49 -16.84
N ARG A 162 -16.14 -22.68 -16.94
CA ARG A 162 -16.71 -24.00 -17.24
C ARG A 162 -16.28 -24.42 -18.64
N LEU A 163 -15.54 -25.54 -18.71
CA LEU A 163 -15.06 -26.16 -19.93
C LEU A 163 -16.14 -26.18 -21.02
N PRO A 164 -15.81 -25.85 -22.28
CA PRO A 164 -16.75 -26.02 -23.37
C PRO A 164 -17.15 -27.50 -23.39
N ARG A 165 -18.45 -27.76 -23.24
CA ARG A 165 -19.00 -29.11 -23.31
C ARG A 165 -18.74 -29.60 -24.74
N ARG A 166 -17.66 -30.39 -24.89
CA ARG A 166 -17.31 -31.04 -26.16
C ARG A 166 -18.36 -32.12 -26.43
N GLY A 167 -19.30 -31.82 -27.32
CA GLY A 167 -20.26 -32.81 -27.82
C GLY A 167 -21.58 -32.19 -28.27
N GLY A 168 -21.74 -32.05 -29.58
CA GLY A 168 -23.00 -31.77 -30.26
C GLY A 168 -22.80 -30.99 -31.56
N ASN A 169 -23.07 -31.64 -32.70
CA ASN A 169 -22.86 -31.17 -34.08
C ASN A 169 -23.40 -29.75 -34.41
N PRO A 170 -22.80 -29.03 -35.37
CA PRO A 170 -23.39 -27.86 -36.00
C PRO A 170 -24.24 -28.31 -37.19
N SER A 171 -25.56 -28.42 -37.05
CA SER A 171 -26.46 -28.59 -38.19
C SER A 171 -27.88 -28.15 -37.84
N GLY A 172 -28.40 -27.18 -38.60
CA GLY A 172 -29.84 -27.06 -38.86
C GLY A 172 -30.57 -25.90 -38.17
N ASP A 173 -30.93 -24.94 -39.01
CA ASP A 173 -32.18 -24.17 -39.03
C ASP A 173 -32.44 -23.01 -38.07
N HIS A 174 -32.53 -21.83 -38.70
CA HIS A 174 -33.36 -20.71 -38.34
C HIS A 174 -34.81 -21.13 -38.09
N GLN A 175 -35.39 -20.72 -36.96
CA GLN A 175 -36.68 -20.02 -36.93
C GLN A 175 -37.06 -19.58 -35.51
N SER A 176 -37.39 -18.29 -35.42
CA SER A 176 -38.47 -17.70 -34.63
C SER A 176 -38.35 -17.64 -33.11
N GLU A 177 -38.14 -16.42 -32.62
CA GLU A 177 -38.72 -15.94 -31.36
C GLU A 177 -40.24 -16.11 -31.35
N VAL A 178 -40.79 -16.70 -30.28
CA VAL A 178 -42.01 -16.17 -29.62
C VAL A 178 -41.86 -16.35 -28.11
N ALA A 179 -42.17 -15.26 -27.41
CA ALA A 179 -42.18 -15.01 -25.99
C ALA A 179 -42.79 -16.11 -25.09
N ALA A 180 -42.23 -16.25 -23.89
CA ALA A 180 -42.98 -16.16 -22.62
C ALA A 180 -42.01 -16.30 -21.44
N GLY A 181 -42.07 -15.36 -20.51
CA GLY A 181 -41.33 -15.44 -19.26
C GLY A 181 -41.70 -16.70 -18.48
N THR A 182 -40.71 -17.30 -17.84
CA THR A 182 -40.90 -18.07 -16.60
C THR A 182 -39.55 -18.23 -15.92
N SER A 183 -39.44 -17.60 -14.75
CA SER A 183 -38.76 -18.13 -13.56
C SER A 183 -37.56 -19.05 -13.85
N ALA A 184 -36.39 -18.45 -14.07
CA ALA A 184 -35.14 -19.16 -13.86
C ALA A 184 -35.08 -19.53 -12.37
N ARG A 185 -35.51 -20.76 -12.05
CA ARG A 185 -35.37 -21.39 -10.74
C ARG A 185 -33.90 -21.30 -10.34
N SER A 186 -33.61 -20.26 -9.58
CA SER A 186 -32.34 -20.09 -8.90
C SER A 186 -32.21 -21.24 -7.90
N PRO A 187 -31.05 -21.91 -7.80
CA PRO A 187 -30.80 -22.88 -6.73
C PRO A 187 -30.92 -22.24 -5.33
N TRP A 188 -31.00 -20.91 -5.24
CA TRP A 188 -31.25 -20.15 -4.02
C TRP A 188 -32.65 -20.33 -3.42
N THR A 189 -33.66 -20.75 -4.18
CA THR A 189 -35.01 -20.98 -3.64
C THR A 189 -35.07 -22.15 -2.66
N TRP A 190 -34.14 -23.11 -2.79
CA TRP A 190 -34.03 -24.27 -1.88
C TRP A 190 -32.89 -24.16 -0.88
N LEU A 191 -31.82 -23.44 -1.20
CA LEU A 191 -30.70 -23.22 -0.28
C LEU A 191 -31.10 -22.46 0.99
N LEU A 192 -31.94 -21.44 0.87
CA LEU A 192 -32.38 -20.62 2.00
C LEU A 192 -33.27 -21.39 3.00
N PRO A 193 -34.31 -22.14 2.59
CA PRO A 193 -35.08 -22.98 3.52
C PRO A 193 -34.28 -24.17 4.06
N ILE A 194 -33.31 -24.72 3.31
CA ILE A 194 -32.43 -25.78 3.84
C ILE A 194 -31.50 -25.21 4.91
N ILE A 195 -30.87 -24.05 4.69
CA ILE A 195 -29.97 -23.43 5.68
C ILE A 195 -30.75 -23.04 6.93
N LEU A 196 -31.91 -22.36 6.80
CA LEU A 196 -32.76 -22.05 7.95
C LEU A 196 -33.27 -23.33 8.62
N GLY A 197 -33.69 -24.34 7.86
CA GLY A 197 -34.14 -25.63 8.38
C GLY A 197 -33.04 -26.36 9.15
N THR A 198 -31.78 -26.28 8.71
CA THR A 198 -30.63 -26.87 9.39
C THR A 198 -30.29 -26.12 10.68
N ILE A 199 -30.39 -24.80 10.66
CA ILE A 199 -30.18 -23.95 11.85
C ILE A 199 -31.26 -24.22 12.89
N PHE A 200 -32.54 -24.22 12.49
CA PHE A 200 -33.67 -24.50 13.38
C PHE A 200 -33.68 -25.96 13.87
N ALA A 201 -33.33 -26.94 13.02
CA ALA A 201 -33.16 -28.33 13.45
C ALA A 201 -32.03 -28.48 14.47
N SER A 202 -30.91 -27.75 14.31
CA SER A 202 -29.83 -27.75 15.30
C SER A 202 -30.26 -27.11 16.63
N LEU A 203 -31.07 -26.04 16.57
CA LEU A 203 -31.64 -25.39 17.75
C LEU A 203 -32.65 -26.31 18.48
N PHE A 204 -33.49 -27.05 17.75
CA PHE A 204 -34.45 -28.00 18.32
C PHE A 204 -33.81 -29.23 18.94
N VAL A 205 -32.70 -29.73 18.36
CA VAL A 205 -31.90 -30.83 18.92
C VAL A 205 -31.12 -30.38 20.16
N MET A 206 -30.67 -29.12 20.19
CA MET A 206 -30.00 -28.57 21.36
C MET A 206 -30.99 -28.26 22.50
N ALA A 207 -32.24 -27.93 22.16
CA ALA A 207 -33.33 -27.61 23.10
C ALA A 207 -34.07 -28.83 23.69
N ASN A 208 -33.98 -30.03 23.09
CA ASN A 208 -34.67 -31.24 23.58
C ASN A 208 -33.65 -32.36 23.95
N PRO A 209 -33.49 -32.71 25.25
CA PRO A 209 -32.49 -33.67 25.69
C PRO A 209 -32.76 -35.13 25.25
N ASP A 210 -33.99 -35.50 24.89
CA ASP A 210 -34.35 -36.89 24.53
C ASP A 210 -33.98 -37.30 23.09
N LEU A 211 -33.64 -36.36 22.19
CA LEU A 211 -33.24 -36.67 20.79
C LEU A 211 -31.77 -37.11 20.66
N ARG A 212 -30.99 -37.08 21.74
CA ARG A 212 -29.53 -37.32 21.73
C ARG A 212 -29.14 -38.80 21.66
N GLY A 213 -30.05 -39.71 22.00
CA GLY A 213 -29.76 -41.15 22.08
C GLY A 213 -29.65 -41.86 20.73
N MET A 214 -30.45 -41.49 19.73
CA MET A 214 -30.56 -42.26 18.48
C MET A 214 -29.55 -41.89 17.39
N VAL A 215 -28.88 -40.74 17.47
CA VAL A 215 -27.99 -40.22 16.39
C VAL A 215 -26.50 -40.47 16.67
N GLY A 216 -26.12 -40.81 17.91
CA GLY A 216 -24.73 -40.81 18.37
C GLY A 216 -23.83 -41.93 17.82
N GLU A 217 -24.36 -43.13 17.58
CA GLU A 217 -23.50 -44.29 17.36
C GLU A 217 -22.99 -44.44 15.92
N GLN A 218 -23.83 -44.20 14.91
CA GLN A 218 -23.40 -44.21 13.50
C GLN A 218 -22.49 -43.01 13.15
N PHE A 219 -22.74 -41.84 13.75
CA PHE A 219 -22.02 -40.61 13.42
C PHE A 219 -20.58 -40.63 13.95
N SER A 220 -20.32 -41.24 15.12
CA SER A 220 -18.99 -41.22 15.75
C SER A 220 -17.90 -41.95 14.96
N LYS A 221 -18.24 -43.05 14.25
CA LYS A 221 -17.28 -43.82 13.42
C LYS A 221 -16.92 -43.09 12.13
N THR A 222 -17.90 -42.44 11.49
CA THR A 222 -17.70 -41.66 10.26
C THR A 222 -16.96 -40.35 10.56
N TRP A 223 -17.30 -39.69 11.67
CA TRP A 223 -16.68 -38.45 12.12
C TRP A 223 -15.20 -38.62 12.49
N LYS A 224 -14.83 -39.74 13.13
CA LYS A 224 -13.41 -40.02 13.46
C LYS A 224 -12.53 -40.28 12.23
N ARG A 225 -13.07 -40.88 11.15
CA ARG A 225 -12.35 -41.04 9.87
C ARG A 225 -12.20 -39.73 9.10
N ILE A 226 -13.20 -38.85 9.16
CA ILE A 226 -13.14 -37.51 8.57
C ILE A 226 -12.15 -36.62 9.33
N LEU A 227 -12.12 -36.68 10.66
CA LEU A 227 -11.19 -35.89 11.49
C LEU A 227 -9.72 -36.34 11.38
N THR A 228 -9.45 -37.63 11.13
CA THR A 228 -8.07 -38.11 10.88
C THR A 228 -7.58 -37.80 9.46
N TRP A 229 -8.49 -37.66 8.49
CA TRP A 229 -8.16 -37.16 7.15
C TRP A 229 -8.03 -35.63 7.14
N ALA A 230 -8.84 -34.92 7.93
CA ALA A 230 -8.82 -33.47 8.10
C ALA A 230 -7.71 -32.95 9.03
N SER A 231 -6.97 -33.81 9.74
CA SER A 231 -5.81 -33.41 10.55
C SER A 231 -4.49 -33.35 9.75
N MET A 232 -4.47 -33.86 8.50
CA MET A 232 -3.33 -33.75 7.57
C MET A 232 -3.42 -32.54 6.63
N THR A 233 -4.57 -31.88 6.54
CA THR A 233 -4.79 -30.68 5.70
C THR A 233 -5.34 -29.58 6.58
N SER A 234 -4.69 -28.41 6.64
CA SER A 234 -5.14 -27.31 7.49
C SER A 234 -6.57 -26.91 7.09
N PRO A 235 -7.55 -26.81 8.01
CA PRO A 235 -8.93 -26.43 7.68
C PRO A 235 -9.05 -25.08 6.95
N TRP A 236 -8.02 -24.24 7.07
CA TRP A 236 -7.93 -22.92 6.44
C TRP A 236 -7.31 -22.92 5.04
N GLU A 237 -6.74 -24.04 4.59
CA GLU A 237 -6.05 -24.14 3.31
C GLU A 237 -7.02 -24.04 2.13
N LEU A 238 -8.15 -24.73 2.23
CA LEU A 238 -9.18 -24.73 1.21
C LEU A 238 -9.86 -23.34 1.03
N PRO A 239 -10.29 -22.63 2.10
CA PRO A 239 -10.80 -21.27 1.95
C PRO A 239 -9.73 -20.28 1.49
N PHE A 240 -8.46 -20.43 1.88
CA PHE A 240 -7.37 -19.61 1.38
C PHE A 240 -7.12 -19.84 -0.13
N CYS A 241 -7.07 -21.09 -0.58
CA CYS A 241 -6.89 -21.42 -2.00
C CYS A 241 -8.05 -20.89 -2.85
N VAL A 242 -9.29 -21.00 -2.38
CA VAL A 242 -10.46 -20.43 -3.05
C VAL A 242 -10.33 -18.90 -3.14
N LEU A 243 -9.90 -18.24 -2.06
CA LEU A 243 -9.68 -16.79 -2.05
C LEU A 243 -8.55 -16.37 -3.00
N ALA A 244 -7.41 -17.07 -2.98
CA ALA A 244 -6.27 -16.81 -3.85
C ALA A 244 -6.62 -17.01 -5.33
N LEU A 245 -7.44 -18.02 -5.64
CA LEU A 245 -7.94 -18.29 -6.98
C LEU A 245 -8.89 -17.19 -7.44
N VAL A 246 -9.82 -16.75 -6.58
CA VAL A 246 -10.73 -15.62 -6.87
C VAL A 246 -9.94 -14.34 -7.13
N ILE A 247 -8.95 -14.02 -6.29
CA ILE A 247 -8.10 -12.83 -6.46
C ILE A 247 -7.27 -12.93 -7.74
N GLY A 248 -6.64 -14.09 -8.01
CA GLY A 248 -5.86 -14.32 -9.22
C GLY A 248 -6.69 -14.18 -10.49
N ALA A 249 -7.89 -14.78 -10.52
CA ALA A 249 -8.82 -14.68 -11.63
C ALA A 249 -9.32 -13.24 -11.86
N GLY A 250 -9.52 -12.46 -10.79
CA GLY A 250 -9.87 -11.04 -10.87
C GLY A 250 -8.74 -10.15 -11.37
N LEU A 251 -7.50 -10.40 -10.93
CA LEU A 251 -6.30 -9.65 -11.34
C LEU A 251 -5.95 -9.87 -12.83
N MET A 252 -6.10 -11.10 -13.33
CA MET A 252 -5.70 -11.46 -14.69
C MET A 252 -6.64 -10.93 -15.77
N ARG A 253 -7.91 -10.65 -15.44
CA ARG A 253 -8.86 -10.08 -16.38
C ARG A 253 -9.86 -9.18 -15.65
N PRO A 254 -9.54 -7.91 -15.37
CA PRO A 254 -10.53 -6.95 -14.92
C PRO A 254 -11.71 -6.88 -15.89
N ARG A 255 -12.94 -6.73 -15.38
CA ARG A 255 -14.09 -6.41 -16.22
C ARG A 255 -13.86 -5.04 -16.87
N SER A 256 -14.25 -4.86 -18.13
CA SER A 256 -13.92 -3.71 -18.99
C SER A 256 -14.55 -2.36 -18.62
N GLY A 257 -14.76 -2.10 -17.32
CA GLY A 257 -15.27 -0.83 -16.81
C GLY A 257 -14.44 -0.37 -15.61
N PHE A 258 -13.27 0.21 -15.87
CA PHE A 258 -12.55 0.94 -14.83
C PHE A 258 -13.29 2.23 -14.52
N THR A 259 -13.64 2.45 -13.25
CA THR A 259 -14.15 3.74 -12.80
C THR A 259 -13.03 4.76 -12.88
N GLN A 260 -13.10 5.64 -13.86
CA GLN A 260 -12.20 6.79 -13.95
C GLN A 260 -12.73 7.89 -13.05
N PHE A 261 -11.97 8.26 -12.03
CA PHE A 261 -12.30 9.42 -11.20
C PHE A 261 -11.87 10.71 -11.90
N GLY A 262 -12.76 11.69 -11.99
CA GLY A 262 -12.46 12.99 -12.60
C GLY A 262 -12.09 12.89 -14.08
N LYS A 263 -13.06 12.52 -14.94
CA LYS A 263 -12.94 12.77 -16.38
C LYS A 263 -12.66 14.26 -16.58
N GLU A 264 -11.71 14.55 -17.45
CA GLU A 264 -11.34 15.91 -17.82
C GLU A 264 -12.47 16.47 -18.71
N GLU A 265 -13.56 16.90 -18.08
CA GLU A 265 -14.42 17.89 -18.71
C GLU A 265 -13.56 19.13 -18.87
N VAL A 266 -13.33 19.50 -20.12
CA VAL A 266 -12.87 20.85 -20.46
C VAL A 266 -14.01 21.76 -20.03
N ILE A 267 -13.96 22.19 -18.77
CA ILE A 267 -14.76 23.31 -18.32
C ILE A 267 -14.14 24.49 -19.05
N GLU A 268 -14.75 24.88 -20.17
CA GLU A 268 -14.61 26.24 -20.67
C GLU A 268 -14.92 27.15 -19.48
N ALA A 269 -13.90 27.86 -19.01
CA ALA A 269 -14.02 28.75 -17.89
C ALA A 269 -14.88 29.94 -18.32
N GLU A 270 -16.19 29.79 -18.25
CA GLU A 270 -17.12 30.91 -18.16
C GLU A 270 -16.72 31.70 -16.89
N PRO A 271 -16.38 33.00 -17.00
CA PRO A 271 -15.97 33.80 -15.87
C PRO A 271 -17.16 34.03 -14.96
N ASN A 272 -17.45 33.06 -14.08
CA ASN A 272 -18.54 33.14 -13.13
C ASN A 272 -18.27 34.30 -12.16
N GLY A 273 -19.19 35.25 -12.07
CA GLY A 273 -19.09 36.44 -11.19
C GLY A 273 -18.90 36.13 -9.69
N THR A 274 -19.10 34.88 -9.27
CA THR A 274 -18.89 34.36 -7.92
C THR A 274 -17.41 34.36 -7.50
N THR A 275 -16.47 34.10 -8.43
CA THR A 275 -15.02 34.11 -8.14
C THR A 275 -14.51 35.50 -7.78
N ALA A 276 -15.14 36.56 -8.31
CA ALA A 276 -14.82 37.95 -8.00
C ALA A 276 -15.21 38.34 -6.57
N SER A 277 -16.25 37.73 -5.99
CA SER A 277 -16.71 38.06 -4.63
C SER A 277 -15.85 37.45 -3.52
N LEU A 278 -15.21 36.30 -3.78
CA LEU A 278 -14.33 35.61 -2.82
C LEU A 278 -12.89 36.15 -2.81
N LEU A 279 -12.51 36.94 -3.82
CA LEU A 279 -11.16 37.48 -3.99
C LEU A 279 -10.65 38.30 -2.78
N PRO A 280 -11.47 39.19 -2.16
CA PRO A 280 -11.06 39.91 -0.95
C PRO A 280 -10.87 38.99 0.25
N ALA A 281 -11.71 37.94 0.38
CA ALA A 281 -11.58 36.95 1.43
C ALA A 281 -10.26 36.18 1.30
N PHE A 282 -9.94 35.67 0.10
CA PHE A 282 -8.66 35.00 -0.17
C PHE A 282 -7.46 35.90 0.11
N ARG A 283 -7.50 37.17 -0.32
CA ARG A 283 -6.42 38.13 -0.06
C ARG A 283 -6.21 38.35 1.44
N ASN A 284 -7.28 38.60 2.19
CA ASN A 284 -7.19 38.89 3.62
C ASN A 284 -6.70 37.66 4.40
N THR A 285 -7.19 36.47 4.06
CA THR A 285 -6.68 35.20 4.60
C THR A 285 -5.19 35.03 4.30
N LEU A 286 -4.74 35.31 3.06
CA LEU A 286 -3.33 35.18 2.71
C LEU A 286 -2.43 36.15 3.48
N ILE A 287 -2.86 37.41 3.64
CA ILE A 287 -2.10 38.41 4.41
C ILE A 287 -1.99 38.00 5.88
N LEU A 288 -3.10 37.57 6.50
CA LEU A 288 -3.12 37.11 7.89
C LEU A 288 -2.17 35.92 8.08
N LEU A 289 -2.29 34.93 7.19
CA LEU A 289 -1.48 33.73 7.25
C LEU A 289 0.00 34.03 7.03
N ILE A 290 0.36 34.85 6.02
CA ILE A 290 1.74 35.32 5.80
C ILE A 290 2.29 36.00 7.06
N GLY A 291 1.52 36.91 7.66
CA GLY A 291 1.92 37.59 8.89
C GLY A 291 2.21 36.61 10.02
N LEU A 292 1.33 35.64 10.24
CA LEU A 292 1.50 34.59 11.24
C LEU A 292 2.75 33.74 10.97
N PHE A 293 2.98 33.33 9.73
CA PHE A 293 4.16 32.54 9.34
C PHE A 293 5.45 33.34 9.52
N CYS A 294 5.47 34.62 9.17
CA CYS A 294 6.63 35.48 9.40
C CYS A 294 6.97 35.60 10.90
N VAL A 295 5.97 35.82 11.76
CA VAL A 295 6.17 35.87 13.22
C VAL A 295 6.71 34.53 13.74
N TYR A 296 6.09 33.42 13.33
CA TYR A 296 6.50 32.09 13.77
C TYR A 296 7.92 31.73 13.29
N LEU A 297 8.23 31.94 12.02
CA LEU A 297 9.56 31.68 11.46
C LEU A 297 10.63 32.58 12.09
N SER A 298 10.30 33.82 12.42
CA SER A 298 11.21 34.72 13.15
C SER A 298 11.50 34.19 14.55
N PHE A 299 10.48 33.68 15.26
CA PHE A 299 10.64 33.04 16.56
C PHE A 299 11.50 31.77 16.47
N GLU A 300 11.20 30.86 15.54
CA GLU A 300 11.99 29.64 15.31
C GLU A 300 13.44 29.97 14.96
N PHE A 301 13.67 30.94 14.07
CA PHE A 301 15.02 31.37 13.71
C PHE A 301 15.76 31.99 14.91
N SER A 302 15.09 32.79 15.74
CA SER A 302 15.72 33.38 16.93
C SER A 302 16.04 32.36 18.03
N THR A 303 15.24 31.30 18.18
CA THR A 303 15.31 30.35 19.30
C THR A 303 16.03 29.05 18.96
N LEU A 304 15.76 28.45 17.80
CA LEU A 304 16.24 27.12 17.42
C LEU A 304 17.43 27.15 16.46
N TRP A 305 17.73 28.29 15.81
CA TRP A 305 18.92 28.41 14.95
C TRP A 305 20.22 28.51 15.75
N ARG A 306 20.18 29.03 16.99
CA ARG A 306 21.39 29.29 17.78
C ARG A 306 21.99 28.07 18.49
N SER A 307 21.36 26.89 18.48
CA SER A 307 21.87 25.65 19.12
C SER A 307 22.28 25.75 20.60
N GLU A 308 22.05 26.90 21.25
CA GLU A 308 22.34 27.15 22.66
C GLU A 308 21.06 26.86 23.46
N PHE A 309 21.12 25.82 24.27
CA PHE A 309 20.06 25.47 25.20
C PHE A 309 20.52 25.82 26.62
N PRO A 310 19.65 26.40 27.46
CA PRO A 310 19.94 26.57 28.88
C PRO A 310 20.26 25.22 29.52
N GLU A 311 21.24 25.18 30.42
CA GLU A 311 21.57 23.96 31.18
C GLU A 311 20.34 23.46 31.95
N GLY A 312 19.96 22.18 31.74
CA GLY A 312 18.82 21.54 32.42
C GLY A 312 17.51 21.41 31.64
N PHE A 313 17.46 21.74 30.34
CA PHE A 313 16.21 21.65 29.55
C PHE A 313 15.91 20.20 29.09
N TYR A 314 14.97 19.53 29.76
CA TYR A 314 14.49 18.18 29.40
C TYR A 314 13.46 18.22 28.25
N TYR A 315 13.84 17.69 27.09
CA TYR A 315 13.14 17.93 25.80
C TYR A 315 12.23 16.77 25.33
N ALA A 316 12.25 15.58 25.93
CA ALA A 316 11.64 14.38 25.34
C ALA A 316 10.10 14.45 25.17
N GLY A 317 9.39 15.14 26.07
CA GLY A 317 7.92 15.25 26.03
C GLY A 317 7.39 16.37 25.11
N TYR A 318 7.96 17.57 25.18
CA TYR A 318 7.45 18.77 24.48
C TYR A 318 7.77 18.76 22.97
N ALA A 319 8.86 18.09 22.56
CA ALA A 319 9.34 18.06 21.18
C ALA A 319 8.54 17.16 20.23
N HIS A 320 8.03 16.03 20.73
CA HIS A 320 7.39 15.02 19.89
C HIS A 320 6.08 15.54 19.29
N GLN A 321 5.38 16.40 20.04
CA GLN A 321 4.18 17.09 19.58
C GLN A 321 4.54 18.19 18.58
N GLY A 322 5.57 19.00 18.85
CA GLY A 322 5.91 20.16 18.01
C GLY A 322 6.19 19.82 16.54
N ALA A 323 7.08 18.88 16.25
CA ALA A 323 7.42 18.52 14.87
C ALA A 323 6.24 17.86 14.11
N ALA A 324 5.43 17.08 14.81
CA ALA A 324 4.22 16.48 14.25
C ALA A 324 3.18 17.56 13.90
N TRP A 325 2.89 18.48 14.82
CA TRP A 325 1.98 19.61 14.57
C TRP A 325 2.47 20.53 13.47
N LEU A 326 3.79 20.75 13.34
CA LEU A 326 4.37 21.54 12.25
C LEU A 326 4.22 20.86 10.89
N THR A 327 4.36 19.53 10.84
CA THR A 327 4.12 18.76 9.61
C THR A 327 2.64 18.83 9.22
N ILE A 328 1.73 18.74 10.19
CA ILE A 328 0.29 18.94 9.97
C ILE A 328 0.01 20.36 9.47
N ALA A 329 0.60 21.38 10.08
CA ALA A 329 0.46 22.77 9.68
C ALA A 329 0.93 22.99 8.22
N LEU A 330 2.07 22.42 7.85
CA LEU A 330 2.60 22.47 6.49
C LEU A 330 1.69 21.73 5.48
N ALA A 331 1.13 20.57 5.87
CA ALA A 331 0.17 19.85 5.04
C ALA A 331 -1.12 20.64 4.82
N VAL A 332 -1.69 21.22 5.88
CA VAL A 332 -2.88 22.09 5.80
C VAL A 332 -2.59 23.32 4.95
N ALA A 333 -1.43 23.95 5.13
CA ALA A 333 -1.02 25.10 4.33
C ALA A 333 -0.88 24.74 2.84
N THR A 334 -0.41 23.53 2.51
CA THR A 334 -0.34 23.01 1.14
C THR A 334 -1.73 22.80 0.53
N VAL A 335 -2.70 22.30 1.31
CA VAL A 335 -4.09 22.16 0.86
C VAL A 335 -4.73 23.53 0.62
N LEU A 336 -4.58 24.46 1.57
CA LEU A 336 -5.08 25.83 1.43
C LEU A 336 -4.50 26.53 0.20
N LEU A 337 -3.20 26.37 -0.04
CA LEU A 337 -2.55 26.85 -1.26
C LEU A 337 -3.23 26.26 -2.51
N SER A 338 -3.44 24.94 -2.56
CA SER A 338 -4.08 24.30 -3.71
C SER A 338 -5.51 24.81 -3.98
N VAL A 339 -6.26 25.16 -2.92
CA VAL A 339 -7.63 25.68 -3.02
C VAL A 339 -7.66 27.14 -3.46
N ILE A 340 -6.85 28.00 -2.83
CA ILE A 340 -6.79 29.44 -3.14
C ILE A 340 -6.26 29.69 -4.56
N PHE A 341 -5.42 28.78 -5.06
CA PHE A 341 -4.82 28.85 -6.39
C PHE A 341 -5.47 27.88 -7.39
N SER A 342 -6.78 27.64 -7.28
CA SER A 342 -7.55 27.03 -8.36
C SER A 342 -7.48 27.91 -9.62
N GLY A 343 -7.47 27.29 -10.81
CA GLY A 343 -7.12 27.94 -12.07
C GLY A 343 -7.94 29.20 -12.41
N GLU A 344 -9.18 29.26 -11.94
CA GLU A 344 -10.12 30.36 -12.16
C GLU A 344 -9.68 31.67 -11.47
N VAL A 345 -9.03 31.59 -10.30
CA VAL A 345 -8.64 32.77 -9.50
C VAL A 345 -7.37 33.45 -10.03
N LEU A 346 -6.49 32.67 -10.69
CA LEU A 346 -5.17 33.13 -11.16
C LEU A 346 -5.17 33.73 -12.58
N GLN A 347 -6.27 33.55 -13.32
CA GLN A 347 -6.44 34.03 -14.71
C GLN A 347 -7.00 35.46 -14.81
N ASP A 348 -7.52 36.04 -13.73
CA ASP A 348 -8.01 37.42 -13.76
C ASP A 348 -6.85 38.44 -13.76
N SER A 349 -6.89 39.34 -14.74
CA SER A 349 -5.93 40.43 -14.97
C SER A 349 -5.75 41.40 -13.78
N ARG A 350 -6.72 41.46 -12.85
CA ARG A 350 -6.69 42.35 -11.67
C ARG A 350 -5.81 41.86 -10.50
N VAL A 351 -5.09 40.75 -10.66
CA VAL A 351 -4.68 39.89 -9.52
C VAL A 351 -3.16 39.81 -9.31
N ASN A 352 -2.37 40.71 -9.93
CA ASN A 352 -0.90 40.74 -9.78
C ASN A 352 -0.42 40.76 -8.31
N ARG A 353 -1.11 41.49 -7.41
CA ARG A 353 -0.76 41.50 -5.98
C ARG A 353 -1.01 40.15 -5.29
N LEU A 354 -2.09 39.45 -5.62
CA LEU A 354 -2.37 38.13 -5.03
C LEU A 354 -1.37 37.09 -5.53
N ARG A 355 -0.92 37.20 -6.79
CA ARG A 355 0.17 36.36 -7.33
C ARG A 355 1.49 36.59 -6.59
N THR A 356 1.85 37.83 -6.27
CA THR A 356 3.04 38.10 -5.44
C THR A 356 2.89 37.53 -4.04
N LEU A 357 1.73 37.74 -3.38
CA LEU A 357 1.45 37.16 -2.06
C LEU A 357 1.49 35.63 -2.09
N ALA A 358 1.02 34.99 -3.16
CA ALA A 358 1.11 33.54 -3.36
C ALA A 358 2.55 33.02 -3.36
N TRP A 359 3.43 33.71 -4.09
CA TRP A 359 4.84 33.38 -4.16
C TRP A 359 5.54 33.59 -2.83
N VAL A 360 5.25 34.70 -2.14
CA VAL A 360 5.76 34.93 -0.77
C VAL A 360 5.31 33.83 0.18
N TRP A 361 4.03 33.48 0.18
CA TRP A 361 3.48 32.40 0.99
C TRP A 361 4.11 31.04 0.65
N SER A 362 4.37 30.78 -0.63
CA SER A 362 5.05 29.57 -1.09
C SER A 362 6.48 29.47 -0.56
N VAL A 363 7.24 30.58 -0.61
CA VAL A 363 8.58 30.66 -0.04
C VAL A 363 8.55 30.44 1.48
N LEU A 364 7.58 31.03 2.19
CA LEU A 364 7.42 30.83 3.64
C LEU A 364 7.12 29.37 4.00
N ASN A 365 6.36 28.64 3.18
CA ASN A 365 6.13 27.20 3.39
C ASN A 365 7.41 26.36 3.19
N LEU A 366 8.27 26.72 2.24
CA LEU A 366 9.58 26.08 2.08
C LEU A 366 10.52 26.39 3.25
N LEU A 367 10.54 27.64 3.73
CA LEU A 367 11.28 28.03 4.94
C LEU A 367 10.77 27.25 6.17
N LEU A 368 9.45 27.06 6.30
CA LEU A 368 8.85 26.24 7.36
C LEU A 368 9.32 24.79 7.27
N ALA A 369 9.29 24.18 6.08
CA ALA A 369 9.79 22.81 5.89
C ALA A 369 11.27 22.68 6.31
N MET A 370 12.12 23.66 5.95
CA MET A 370 13.52 23.70 6.39
C MET A 370 13.67 23.85 7.90
N ALA A 371 12.83 24.65 8.56
CA ALA A 371 12.81 24.76 10.02
C ALA A 371 12.48 23.41 10.69
N VAL A 372 11.49 22.66 10.16
CA VAL A 372 11.17 21.33 10.68
C VAL A 372 12.33 20.33 10.49
N TYR A 373 13.01 20.35 9.34
CA TYR A 373 14.21 19.53 9.12
C TYR A 373 15.33 19.88 10.10
N ASN A 374 15.63 21.17 10.27
CA ASN A 374 16.65 21.62 11.21
C ASN A 374 16.34 21.14 12.63
N ARG A 375 15.09 21.29 13.06
CA ARG A 375 14.62 20.82 14.36
C ARG A 375 14.78 19.31 14.52
N LEU A 376 14.44 18.53 13.49
CA LEU A 376 14.64 17.08 13.51
C LEU A 376 16.12 16.68 13.55
N LEU A 377 16.99 17.40 12.84
CA LEU A 377 18.44 17.18 12.85
C LEU A 377 19.06 17.51 14.21
N ILE A 378 18.65 18.60 14.86
CA ILE A 378 19.07 18.94 16.23
C ILE A 378 18.70 17.79 17.19
N TYR A 379 17.49 17.24 17.09
CA TYR A 379 17.09 16.11 17.93
C TYR A 379 17.89 14.83 17.67
N VAL A 380 18.23 14.55 16.42
CA VAL A 380 19.11 13.43 16.07
C VAL A 380 20.52 13.68 16.60
N GLY A 381 20.99 14.92 16.57
CA GLY A 381 22.24 15.38 17.17
C GLY A 381 22.31 15.07 18.65
N TYR A 382 21.27 15.46 19.40
CA TYR A 382 21.23 15.34 20.86
C TYR A 382 20.86 13.92 21.34
N ASN A 383 19.70 13.40 20.93
CA ASN A 383 19.15 12.13 21.45
C ASN A 383 19.45 10.90 20.60
N GLY A 384 20.12 11.06 19.46
CA GLY A 384 20.34 9.96 18.50
C GLY A 384 19.20 9.74 17.51
N MET A 385 19.41 8.84 16.56
CA MET A 385 18.47 8.47 15.51
C MET A 385 17.50 7.36 15.99
N THR A 386 16.24 7.41 15.53
CA THR A 386 15.21 6.40 15.85
C THR A 386 14.31 6.11 14.66
N ARG A 387 13.50 5.05 14.75
CA ARG A 387 12.47 4.72 13.76
C ARG A 387 11.50 5.88 13.53
N MET A 388 10.95 6.46 14.60
CA MET A 388 10.00 7.59 14.51
C MET A 388 10.62 8.85 13.89
N ARG A 389 11.89 9.15 14.17
CA ARG A 389 12.60 10.27 13.52
C ARG A 389 12.80 10.00 12.03
N THR A 390 13.05 8.74 11.64
CA THR A 390 13.11 8.34 10.24
C THR A 390 11.76 8.53 9.54
N VAL A 391 10.65 8.12 10.19
CA VAL A 391 9.29 8.42 9.72
C VAL A 391 9.09 9.93 9.55
N GLY A 392 9.58 10.74 10.49
CA GLY A 392 9.57 12.21 10.40
C GLY A 392 10.27 12.72 9.13
N PHE A 393 11.47 12.24 8.82
CA PHE A 393 12.17 12.64 7.59
C PHE A 393 11.39 12.28 6.32
N PHE A 394 10.87 11.04 6.22
CA PHE A 394 10.04 10.64 5.07
C PHE A 394 8.74 11.46 4.99
N GLY A 395 8.11 11.73 6.13
CA GLY A 395 6.88 12.52 6.25
C GLY A 395 7.05 13.96 5.77
N ILE A 396 8.08 14.67 6.24
CA ILE A 396 8.35 16.04 5.80
C ILE A 396 8.70 16.04 4.30
N THR A 397 9.48 15.05 3.85
CA THR A 397 9.88 14.93 2.43
C THR A 397 8.67 14.76 1.52
N VAL A 398 7.70 13.90 1.86
CA VAL A 398 6.50 13.72 1.03
C VAL A 398 5.61 14.96 1.04
N VAL A 399 5.54 15.69 2.15
CA VAL A 399 4.81 16.98 2.19
C VAL A 399 5.48 18.00 1.29
N VAL A 400 6.82 18.11 1.31
CA VAL A 400 7.57 18.98 0.39
C VAL A 400 7.34 18.59 -1.07
N ILE A 401 7.39 17.29 -1.40
CA ILE A 401 7.05 16.80 -2.76
C ILE A 401 5.61 17.18 -3.12
N GLY A 402 4.65 16.98 -2.22
CA GLY A 402 3.25 17.34 -2.42
C GLY A 402 3.07 18.83 -2.69
N PHE A 403 3.80 19.68 -1.97
CA PHE A 403 3.85 21.12 -2.19
C PHE A 403 4.46 21.49 -3.55
N LEU A 404 5.60 20.88 -3.92
CA LEU A 404 6.21 21.10 -5.23
C LEU A 404 5.27 20.67 -6.38
N LEU A 405 4.47 19.60 -6.18
CA LEU A 405 3.43 19.20 -7.13
C LEU A 405 2.31 20.24 -7.26
N VAL A 406 1.95 20.96 -6.18
CA VAL A 406 1.01 22.10 -6.25
C VAL A 406 1.60 23.22 -7.11
N LEU A 407 2.87 23.58 -6.89
CA LEU A 407 3.53 24.61 -7.70
C LEU A 407 3.61 24.19 -9.17
N TYR A 408 3.93 22.92 -9.44
CA TYR A 408 3.94 22.37 -10.79
C TYR A 408 2.56 22.39 -11.44
N LYS A 409 1.50 22.03 -10.69
CA LYS A 409 0.11 22.12 -11.15
C LYS A 409 -0.22 23.54 -11.60
N ILE A 410 0.12 24.54 -10.78
CA ILE A 410 -0.11 25.96 -11.06
C ILE A 410 0.67 26.38 -12.33
N ALA A 411 1.96 26.03 -12.41
CA ALA A 411 2.82 26.41 -13.53
C ALA A 411 2.44 25.76 -14.87
N LYS A 412 1.81 24.58 -14.85
CA LYS A 412 1.41 23.82 -16.04
C LYS A 412 -0.10 23.75 -16.25
N HIS A 413 -0.88 24.56 -15.54
CA HIS A 413 -2.35 24.60 -15.62
C HIS A 413 -3.01 23.20 -15.56
N ARG A 414 -2.51 22.33 -14.68
CA ARG A 414 -3.03 20.96 -14.53
C ARG A 414 -4.32 20.95 -13.70
N SER A 415 -5.19 19.99 -13.98
CA SER A 415 -6.45 19.79 -13.26
C SER A 415 -6.25 19.43 -11.78
N PHE A 416 -7.28 19.65 -10.96
CA PHE A 416 -7.26 19.26 -9.54
C PHE A 416 -7.09 17.74 -9.39
N TRP A 417 -7.77 16.94 -10.23
CA TRP A 417 -7.68 15.48 -10.22
C TRP A 417 -6.28 14.97 -10.57
N TRP A 418 -5.55 15.66 -11.46
CA TRP A 418 -4.15 15.37 -11.71
C TRP A 418 -3.29 15.51 -10.44
N LEU A 419 -3.50 16.59 -9.67
CA LEU A 419 -2.76 16.84 -8.44
C LEU A 419 -3.04 15.76 -7.39
N VAL A 420 -4.32 15.40 -7.17
CA VAL A 420 -4.71 14.35 -6.22
C VAL A 420 -4.04 13.02 -6.58
N ARG A 421 -4.08 12.62 -7.86
CA ARG A 421 -3.40 11.40 -8.33
C ARG A 421 -1.90 11.46 -8.09
N ALA A 422 -1.24 12.58 -8.41
CA ALA A 422 0.20 12.74 -8.25
C ALA A 422 0.62 12.69 -6.77
N GLN A 423 -0.13 13.34 -5.87
CA GLN A 423 0.16 13.33 -4.43
C GLN A 423 -0.08 11.95 -3.81
N LEU A 424 -1.12 11.23 -4.22
CA LEU A 424 -1.35 9.85 -3.76
C LEU A 424 -0.24 8.90 -4.25
N ILE A 425 0.23 9.05 -5.49
CA ILE A 425 1.39 8.31 -6.00
C ILE A 425 2.63 8.62 -5.15
N ALA A 426 2.91 9.90 -4.87
CA ALA A 426 4.03 10.29 -4.03
C ALA A 426 3.94 9.67 -2.62
N LEU A 427 2.74 9.61 -2.04
CA LEU A 427 2.50 8.97 -0.75
C LEU A 427 2.77 7.46 -0.79
N VAL A 428 2.23 6.74 -1.79
CA VAL A 428 2.47 5.29 -1.95
C VAL A 428 3.95 5.01 -2.16
N LEU A 429 4.63 5.77 -3.03
CA LEU A 429 6.07 5.63 -3.25
C LEU A 429 6.88 5.90 -1.98
N THR A 430 6.46 6.85 -1.15
CA THR A 430 7.11 7.14 0.14
C THR A 430 6.96 5.96 1.10
N ILE A 431 5.77 5.36 1.19
CA ILE A 431 5.51 4.18 2.05
C ILE A 431 6.33 2.97 1.58
N VAL A 432 6.35 2.71 0.26
CA VAL A 432 7.17 1.64 -0.33
C VAL A 432 8.66 1.91 -0.06
N SER A 433 9.12 3.14 -0.25
CA SER A 433 10.52 3.50 0.00
C SER A 433 10.90 3.32 1.46
N TYR A 434 10.03 3.72 2.40
CA TYR A 434 10.25 3.53 3.83
C TYR A 434 10.29 2.04 4.21
N SER A 435 9.42 1.20 3.65
CA SER A 435 9.42 -0.24 3.95
C SER A 435 10.68 -0.95 3.43
N LEU A 436 11.25 -0.46 2.33
CA LEU A 436 12.53 -0.93 1.78
C LEU A 436 13.76 -0.40 2.54
N PHE A 437 13.63 0.74 3.22
CA PHE A 437 14.75 1.43 3.85
C PHE A 437 15.25 0.65 5.10
N PRO A 438 16.56 0.45 5.26
CA PRO A 438 17.13 -0.25 6.43
C PRO A 438 17.21 0.69 7.64
N VAL A 439 16.04 1.01 8.22
CA VAL A 439 15.86 2.03 9.26
C VAL A 439 16.78 1.82 10.46
N ASP A 440 16.75 0.62 11.06
CA ASP A 440 17.52 0.34 12.28
C ASP A 440 19.02 0.22 12.01
N TYR A 441 19.42 -0.25 10.82
CA TYR A 441 20.81 -0.21 10.41
C TYR A 441 21.36 1.21 10.44
N VAL A 442 20.66 2.14 9.78
CA VAL A 442 21.08 3.55 9.71
C VAL A 442 21.03 4.20 11.10
N ALA A 443 19.96 3.96 11.85
CA ALA A 443 19.77 4.54 13.17
C ALA A 443 20.86 4.08 14.16
N HIS A 444 21.09 2.78 14.28
CA HIS A 444 22.07 2.26 15.23
C HIS A 444 23.51 2.37 14.74
N ARG A 445 23.76 2.48 13.43
CA ARG A 445 25.08 2.90 12.91
C ARG A 445 25.44 4.31 13.37
N TYR A 446 24.50 5.24 13.31
CA TYR A 446 24.69 6.61 13.80
C TYR A 446 24.85 6.63 15.32
N ASN A 447 23.92 6.00 16.07
CA ASN A 447 23.95 6.00 17.53
C ASN A 447 25.21 5.35 18.08
N ALA A 448 25.56 4.15 17.60
CA ALA A 448 26.75 3.45 18.07
C ALA A 448 28.03 4.19 17.72
N ALA A 449 28.09 4.88 16.57
CA ALA A 449 29.24 5.72 16.22
C ALA A 449 29.40 6.90 17.20
N LYS A 450 28.31 7.60 17.52
CA LYS A 450 28.34 8.73 18.47
C LYS A 450 28.72 8.30 19.89
N VAL A 451 28.14 7.22 20.37
CA VAL A 451 28.49 6.65 21.69
C VAL A 451 29.95 6.22 21.72
N ALA A 452 30.45 5.55 20.66
CA ALA A 452 31.85 5.14 20.58
C ALA A 452 32.84 6.33 20.60
N THR A 453 32.43 7.51 20.13
CA THR A 453 33.23 8.74 20.21
C THR A 453 33.18 9.44 21.58
N GLY A 454 32.45 8.90 22.55
CA GLY A 454 32.31 9.44 23.90
C GLY A 454 31.07 10.31 24.13
N TYR A 455 30.26 10.57 23.09
CA TYR A 455 28.98 11.27 23.25
C TYR A 455 27.89 10.28 23.63
N LEU A 456 27.58 10.19 24.93
CA LEU A 456 26.79 9.09 25.51
C LEU A 456 25.27 9.25 25.37
N HIS A 457 24.74 10.43 25.06
CA HIS A 457 23.29 10.66 24.99
C HIS A 457 22.54 9.65 24.08
N PRO A 458 23.04 9.29 22.87
CA PRO A 458 22.36 8.31 22.01
C PRO A 458 22.34 6.88 22.56
N SER A 459 23.03 6.59 23.68
CA SER A 459 23.02 5.27 24.33
C SER A 459 21.63 4.88 24.83
N VAL A 460 20.78 5.85 25.21
CA VAL A 460 19.39 5.60 25.61
C VAL A 460 18.57 4.96 24.49
N MET A 461 18.84 5.34 23.23
CA MET A 461 18.17 4.76 22.07
C MET A 461 18.64 3.32 21.81
N ILE A 462 19.86 2.98 22.24
CA ILE A 462 20.40 1.62 22.17
C ILE A 462 19.83 0.74 23.30
N ALA A 463 19.69 1.29 24.51
CA ALA A 463 19.20 0.56 25.67
C ALA A 463 17.68 0.31 25.59
N VAL A 464 16.89 1.33 25.27
CA VAL A 464 15.43 1.29 25.46
C VAL A 464 14.67 0.87 24.20
N LYS A 465 15.11 1.29 23.01
CA LYS A 465 14.31 1.09 21.78
C LYS A 465 14.49 -0.33 21.22
N PRO A 466 13.44 -0.91 20.62
CA PRO A 466 13.54 -2.20 19.95
C PRO A 466 14.49 -2.09 18.75
N ILE A 467 15.32 -3.11 18.56
CA ILE A 467 16.37 -3.16 17.53
C ILE A 467 16.18 -4.45 16.73
N ASP A 468 16.11 -4.35 15.41
CA ASP A 468 16.08 -5.49 14.52
C ASP A 468 17.46 -6.12 14.30
N ASN A 469 17.51 -7.18 13.49
CA ASN A 469 18.76 -7.89 13.20
C ASN A 469 19.82 -7.01 12.52
N GLU A 470 19.43 -6.03 11.71
CA GLU A 470 20.37 -5.15 11.03
C GLU A 470 20.96 -4.11 11.97
N GLY A 471 20.12 -3.54 12.86
CA GLY A 471 20.56 -2.61 13.89
C GLY A 471 21.53 -3.24 14.89
N MET A 472 21.27 -4.49 15.30
CA MET A 472 22.13 -5.24 16.23
C MET A 472 23.57 -5.41 15.71
N LEU A 473 23.78 -5.51 14.38
CA LEU A 473 25.11 -5.62 13.78
C LEU A 473 26.03 -4.43 14.08
N ASN A 474 25.44 -3.25 14.36
CA ASN A 474 26.18 -2.03 14.66
C ASN A 474 26.61 -1.93 16.13
N LEU A 475 25.96 -2.69 17.03
CA LEU A 475 26.30 -2.70 18.46
C LEU A 475 27.65 -3.34 18.75
N PHE A 476 28.19 -4.15 17.83
CA PHE A 476 29.55 -4.70 17.96
C PHE A 476 30.63 -3.62 18.12
N ARG A 477 30.37 -2.38 17.69
CA ARG A 477 31.29 -1.24 17.91
C ARG A 477 31.43 -0.85 19.38
N LEU A 478 30.50 -1.27 20.23
CA LEU A 478 30.44 -0.94 21.65
C LEU A 478 30.80 -2.12 22.56
N VAL A 479 31.19 -3.27 21.99
CA VAL A 479 31.56 -4.47 22.76
C VAL A 479 32.82 -4.27 23.59
N ASP A 480 33.69 -3.36 23.16
CA ASP A 480 34.93 -2.98 23.85
C ASP A 480 34.90 -1.51 24.29
N HIS A 481 33.70 -0.96 24.51
CA HIS A 481 33.54 0.43 24.95
C HIS A 481 34.25 0.67 26.29
N PRO A 482 34.91 1.84 26.52
CA PRO A 482 35.64 2.10 27.77
C PRO A 482 34.75 2.07 29.01
N ASP A 483 33.54 2.63 28.91
CA ASP A 483 32.54 2.59 29.98
C ASP A 483 32.06 1.14 30.24
N PRO A 484 32.28 0.59 31.45
CA PRO A 484 31.87 -0.77 31.79
C PRO A 484 30.36 -0.98 31.72
N ILE A 485 29.53 0.01 32.06
CA ILE A 485 28.07 -0.13 32.08
C ILE A 485 27.54 -0.34 30.66
N ILE A 486 28.00 0.49 29.72
CA ILE A 486 27.64 0.38 28.29
C ILE A 486 28.17 -0.92 27.70
N ARG A 487 29.44 -1.24 27.99
CA ARG A 487 30.10 -2.44 27.48
C ARG A 487 29.38 -3.72 27.88
N GLU A 488 29.09 -3.86 29.17
CA GLU A 488 28.44 -5.04 29.72
C GLU A 488 26.95 -5.11 29.32
N GLY A 489 26.24 -3.98 29.30
CA GLY A 489 24.86 -3.91 28.80
C GLY A 489 24.71 -4.31 27.33
N VAL A 490 25.64 -3.87 26.47
CA VAL A 490 25.66 -4.24 25.04
C VAL A 490 25.96 -5.73 24.87
N LYS A 491 26.93 -6.29 25.60
CA LYS A 491 27.22 -7.74 25.58
C LYS A 491 26.00 -8.54 26.03
N ALA A 492 25.32 -8.13 27.10
CA ALA A 492 24.10 -8.77 27.58
C ALA A 492 23.00 -8.76 26.52
N ARG A 493 22.80 -7.64 25.80
CA ARG A 493 21.81 -7.50 24.73
C ARG A 493 22.13 -8.39 23.52
N LEU A 494 23.40 -8.45 23.10
CA LEU A 494 23.86 -9.34 22.03
C LEU A 494 23.70 -10.82 22.43
N ALA A 495 24.01 -11.17 23.67
CA ALA A 495 23.82 -12.52 24.21
C ALA A 495 22.33 -12.92 24.26
N ASN A 496 21.45 -12.00 24.68
CA ASN A 496 20.00 -12.19 24.64
C ASN A 496 19.54 -12.49 23.20
N ARG A 497 19.99 -11.70 22.22
CA ARG A 497 19.62 -11.91 20.82
C ARG A 497 20.11 -13.25 20.26
N LEU A 498 21.32 -13.68 20.65
CA LEU A 498 21.84 -15.00 20.26
C LEU A 498 20.96 -16.15 20.77
N GLU A 499 20.54 -16.09 22.03
CA GLU A 499 19.66 -17.10 22.64
C GLU A 499 18.25 -17.08 22.02
N GLU A 500 17.73 -15.90 21.67
CA GLU A 500 16.46 -15.79 20.94
C GLU A 500 16.52 -16.48 19.58
N ILE A 501 17.56 -16.20 18.77
CA ILE A 501 17.74 -16.82 17.45
C ILE A 501 17.87 -18.34 17.59
N ARG A 502 18.64 -18.82 18.57
CA ARG A 502 18.76 -20.27 18.85
C ARG A 502 17.43 -20.91 19.22
N LYS A 503 16.65 -20.28 20.10
CA LYS A 503 15.32 -20.75 20.48
C LYS A 503 14.37 -20.80 19.29
N GLN A 504 14.38 -19.78 18.44
CA GLN A 504 13.57 -19.73 17.22
C GLN A 504 13.94 -20.86 16.26
N ARG A 505 15.24 -21.09 16.04
CA ARG A 505 15.74 -22.15 15.16
C ARG A 505 15.48 -23.57 15.69
N ASN A 506 15.51 -23.75 17.01
CA ASN A 506 15.16 -25.03 17.65
C ASN A 506 13.67 -25.34 17.54
N ARG A 507 12.79 -24.33 17.57
CA ARG A 507 11.34 -24.52 17.40
C ARG A 507 10.98 -24.91 15.96
N ASN A 508 11.61 -24.25 14.99
CA ASN A 508 11.35 -24.46 13.56
C ASN A 508 12.63 -24.85 12.83
N PRO A 509 13.07 -26.13 12.92
CA PRO A 509 14.34 -26.56 12.34
C PRO A 509 14.33 -26.39 10.80
N ASN A 510 15.18 -25.49 10.32
CA ASN A 510 15.60 -25.35 8.91
C ASN A 510 14.48 -25.30 7.85
N HIS A 511 13.30 -24.77 8.15
CA HIS A 511 12.31 -24.53 7.10
C HIS A 511 12.77 -23.38 6.19
N TRP A 512 12.94 -23.64 4.90
CA TRP A 512 13.53 -22.68 3.96
C TRP A 512 12.76 -21.35 3.86
N THR A 513 11.43 -21.35 4.05
CA THR A 513 10.62 -20.11 4.04
C THR A 513 10.85 -19.22 5.26
N ALA A 514 11.42 -19.75 6.35
CA ALA A 514 11.79 -18.99 7.54
C ALA A 514 13.17 -18.33 7.42
N PHE A 515 13.92 -18.61 6.35
CA PHE A 515 15.24 -18.03 6.12
C PHE A 515 15.18 -16.50 6.06
N GLN A 516 16.13 -15.82 6.70
CA GLN A 516 16.40 -14.39 6.55
C GLN A 516 17.90 -14.14 6.51
N ALA A 517 18.38 -13.40 5.51
CA ALA A 517 19.82 -13.18 5.33
C ALA A 517 20.44 -12.33 6.45
N ALA A 518 19.72 -11.31 6.94
CA ALA A 518 20.17 -10.46 8.04
C ALA A 518 20.37 -11.24 9.34
N GLU A 519 19.46 -12.17 9.64
CA GLU A 519 19.55 -13.04 10.82
C GLU A 519 20.77 -13.95 10.74
N ASN A 520 20.98 -14.62 9.60
CA ASN A 520 22.15 -15.50 9.43
C ASN A 520 23.47 -14.73 9.49
N ARG A 521 23.51 -13.52 8.93
CA ARG A 521 24.68 -12.64 9.03
C ARG A 521 24.96 -12.25 10.48
N LEU A 522 23.91 -11.92 11.24
CA LEU A 522 24.02 -11.58 12.66
C LEU A 522 24.47 -12.80 13.47
N LEU A 523 23.86 -13.96 13.25
CA LEU A 523 24.21 -15.21 13.94
C LEU A 523 25.68 -15.57 13.73
N LYS A 524 26.17 -15.56 12.48
CA LYS A 524 27.59 -15.82 12.18
C LYS A 524 28.52 -14.85 12.93
N LYS A 525 28.13 -13.58 13.03
CA LYS A 525 28.92 -12.56 13.75
C LYS A 525 28.87 -12.75 15.26
N LEU A 526 27.70 -13.11 15.82
CA LEU A 526 27.53 -13.42 17.25
C LEU A 526 28.32 -14.66 17.66
N GLU A 527 28.31 -15.71 16.83
CA GLU A 527 29.07 -16.95 17.07
C GLU A 527 30.58 -16.71 17.04
N ALA A 528 31.06 -15.86 16.12
CA ALA A 528 32.46 -15.45 16.08
C ALA A 528 32.91 -14.70 17.37
N HIS A 529 31.97 -14.03 18.06
CA HIS A 529 32.24 -13.30 19.32
C HIS A 529 31.74 -14.05 20.55
N LYS A 530 31.46 -15.35 20.43
CA LYS A 530 30.87 -16.15 21.53
C LYS A 530 31.73 -16.09 22.80
N SER A 531 33.06 -16.06 22.69
CA SER A 531 33.99 -15.97 23.82
C SER A 531 33.73 -14.74 24.70
N VAL A 532 33.52 -13.58 24.08
CA VAL A 532 33.25 -12.31 24.77
C VAL A 532 31.86 -12.31 25.41
N LEU A 533 30.90 -13.05 24.83
CA LEU A 533 29.52 -13.15 25.32
C LEU A 533 29.33 -14.23 26.39
N GLN A 534 30.31 -15.13 26.61
CA GLN A 534 30.23 -16.25 27.56
C GLN A 534 29.72 -15.88 28.96
N PRO A 535 30.11 -14.74 29.58
CA PRO A 535 29.62 -14.38 30.91
C PRO A 535 28.10 -14.31 31.01
N TYR A 536 27.44 -14.06 29.87
CA TYR A 536 26.01 -13.86 29.75
C TYR A 536 25.26 -15.07 29.17
N LEU A 537 25.94 -16.01 28.50
CA LEU A 537 25.29 -17.17 27.89
C LEU A 537 24.79 -18.16 28.95
N GLY A 538 23.57 -18.69 28.76
CA GLY A 538 22.95 -19.62 29.73
C GLY A 538 22.53 -19.00 31.07
N LYS A 539 22.86 -17.73 31.35
CA LYS A 539 22.57 -17.02 32.60
C LYS A 539 21.55 -15.89 32.40
N PRO A 540 20.23 -16.17 32.48
CA PRO A 540 19.20 -15.16 32.23
C PRO A 540 19.24 -13.99 33.22
N ASN A 541 19.50 -14.26 34.51
CA ASN A 541 19.55 -13.21 35.54
C ASN A 541 20.67 -12.21 35.24
N ALA A 542 21.91 -12.69 35.02
CA ALA A 542 23.04 -11.83 34.68
C ALA A 542 22.80 -10.97 33.43
N ARG A 543 22.06 -11.48 32.44
CA ARG A 543 21.68 -10.70 31.24
C ARG A 543 20.65 -9.62 31.56
N ASN A 544 19.65 -9.96 32.37
CA ASN A 544 18.60 -9.02 32.76
C ASN A 544 19.18 -7.93 33.67
N ASP A 545 20.05 -8.28 34.61
CA ASP A 545 20.68 -7.34 35.55
C ASP A 545 21.58 -6.35 34.80
N ALA A 546 22.49 -6.83 33.95
CA ALA A 546 23.34 -5.95 33.14
C ALA A 546 22.53 -5.09 32.15
N GLY A 547 21.43 -5.65 31.61
CA GLY A 547 20.50 -4.91 30.75
C GLY A 547 19.74 -3.82 31.50
N ALA A 548 19.31 -4.08 32.73
CA ALA A 548 18.61 -3.13 33.59
C ALA A 548 19.56 -1.99 34.01
N VAL A 549 20.77 -2.32 34.51
CA VAL A 549 21.78 -1.32 34.88
C VAL A 549 22.13 -0.41 33.70
N PHE A 550 22.30 -0.97 32.50
CA PHE A 550 22.54 -0.14 31.31
C PHE A 550 21.34 0.72 30.94
N THR A 551 20.12 0.21 31.11
CA THR A 551 18.90 0.98 30.85
C THR A 551 18.77 2.14 31.82
N ASP A 552 18.93 1.91 33.12
CA ASP A 552 18.85 2.93 34.16
C ASP A 552 19.92 4.00 33.98
N TYR A 553 21.16 3.56 33.68
CA TYR A 553 22.25 4.46 33.34
C TYR A 553 21.94 5.30 32.09
N ALA A 554 21.36 4.71 31.05
CA ALA A 554 21.06 5.43 29.83
C ALA A 554 19.85 6.37 29.95
N MET A 555 18.93 6.11 30.89
CA MET A 555 17.74 6.93 31.12
C MET A 555 18.05 8.33 31.66
N GLN A 556 19.26 8.58 32.17
CA GLN A 556 19.66 9.94 32.56
C GLN A 556 19.69 10.92 31.36
N TRP A 557 19.74 10.38 30.13
CA TRP A 557 19.69 11.15 28.88
C TRP A 557 18.35 11.05 28.15
N TYR A 558 17.34 10.44 28.77
CA TYR A 558 15.96 10.49 28.30
C TYR A 558 15.30 11.80 28.75
#